data_AF-A0A4V2ALK1-F1
#
_entry.id   AF-A0A4V2ALK1-F1
#
_cell.length_a   1.000
_cell.length_b   1.000
_cell.length_c   1.000
_cell.angle_alpha   90.00
_cell.angle_beta   90.00
_cell.angle_gamma   90.00
#
_symmetry.space_group_name_H-M   'P 1'
#
loop_
_entity.id
_entity.type
_entity.pdbx_description
1 polymer ?
#
loop_
_entity_poly.entity_id
_entity_poly.type
_entity_poly.pdbx_seq_one_letter_code
_entity_poly.pdbx_strand_id
1 'polypeptide(L)'
;MIQRIQSLWLLLASLISGALFISPLYKYDVPGLNGIGSGGTHFLEATKFYPLLIVAAIMTLLPLIAIFLFKERKKQKAMAIAAIFACMSFI
;
A
#
# COMPACT_ATOMS: atom_id res chain seq x y z
N MET A 1 12.31 -22.95 12.97
CA MET A 1 12.81 -22.24 11.76
C MET A 1 11.74 -21.44 11.00
N ILE A 2 10.49 -21.37 11.49
CA ILE A 2 9.41 -20.56 10.89
C ILE A 2 9.68 -19.04 10.86
N GLN A 3 10.60 -18.57 11.73
CA GLN A 3 11.03 -17.17 11.83
C GLN A 3 11.59 -16.60 10.53
N ARG A 4 12.41 -17.39 9.83
CA ARG A 4 13.14 -16.93 8.64
C ARG A 4 12.22 -16.77 7.43
N ILE A 5 11.19 -17.62 7.35
CA ILE A 5 10.17 -17.54 6.30
C ILE A 5 9.23 -16.35 6.57
N GLN A 6 8.86 -16.09 7.82
CA GLN A 6 8.00 -14.96 8.19
C GLN A 6 8.60 -13.60 7.79
N SER A 7 9.90 -13.38 7.99
CA SER A 7 10.56 -12.13 7.57
C SER A 7 10.59 -11.94 6.05
N LEU A 8 10.69 -13.03 5.27
CA LEU A 8 10.59 -12.98 3.81
C LEU A 8 9.18 -12.56 3.36
N TRP A 9 8.14 -13.09 3.99
CA TRP A 9 6.76 -12.68 3.71
C TRP A 9 6.48 -11.22 4.08
N LEU A 10 7.02 -10.75 5.22
CA LEU A 10 6.91 -9.33 5.60
C LEU A 10 7.66 -8.42 4.61
N LEU A 11 8.81 -8.85 4.10
CA LEU A 11 9.55 -8.12 3.07
C LEU A 11 8.73 -8.03 1.77
N LEU A 12 8.17 -9.16 1.30
CA LEU A 12 7.33 -9.18 0.11
C LEU A 12 6.08 -8.31 0.29
N ALA A 13 5.42 -8.37 1.45
CA ALA A 13 4.28 -7.52 1.76
C ALA A 13 4.64 -6.02 1.67
N SER A 14 5.76 -5.62 2.29
CA SER A 14 6.24 -4.24 2.20
C SER A 14 6.54 -3.82 0.76
N LEU A 15 7.17 -4.71 -0.03
CA LEU A 15 7.56 -4.41 -1.41
C LEU A 15 6.33 -4.25 -2.32
N ILE A 16 5.34 -5.14 -2.19
CA ILE A 16 4.08 -5.06 -2.95
C ILE A 16 3.29 -3.82 -2.53
N SER A 17 3.18 -3.52 -1.23
CA SER A 17 2.53 -2.29 -0.77
C SER A 17 3.28 -1.04 -1.23
N GLY A 18 4.60 -1.08 -1.31
CA GLY A 18 5.41 0.02 -1.85
C GLY A 18 5.15 0.29 -3.34
N ALA A 19 4.75 -0.73 -4.10
CA ALA A 19 4.41 -0.57 -5.52
C ALA A 19 3.16 0.32 -5.73
N LEU A 20 2.30 0.49 -4.72
CA LEU A 20 1.14 1.39 -4.76
C LEU A 20 1.52 2.86 -4.98
N PHE A 21 2.76 3.25 -4.66
CA PHE A 21 3.24 4.62 -4.87
C PHE A 21 3.69 4.90 -6.31
N ILE A 22 3.96 3.84 -7.10
CA ILE A 22 4.44 3.95 -8.46
C ILE A 22 3.30 3.67 -9.45
N SER A 23 2.38 2.76 -9.11
CA SER A 23 1.27 2.38 -9.97
C SER A 23 0.07 3.31 -9.82
N PRO A 24 -0.57 3.73 -10.93
CA PRO A 24 -1.89 4.37 -10.85
C PRO A 24 -2.92 3.37 -10.32
N LEU A 25 -3.80 3.82 -9.42
CA LEU A 25 -4.83 2.99 -8.79
C LEU A 25 -6.02 2.79 -9.72
N TYR A 26 -6.42 3.86 -10.39
CA TYR A 26 -7.57 3.84 -11.29
C TYR A 26 -7.33 4.78 -12.47
N LYS A 27 -7.71 4.34 -13.66
CA LYS A 27 -7.72 5.15 -14.88
C LYS A 27 -9.17 5.36 -15.28
N TYR A 28 -9.58 6.61 -15.44
CA TYR A 28 -10.88 6.92 -16.00
C TYR A 28 -10.72 7.89 -17.16
N ASP A 29 -11.46 7.62 -18.22
CA ASP A 29 -11.51 8.47 -19.40
C ASP A 29 -12.75 9.36 -19.25
N VAL A 30 -12.52 10.67 -19.21
CA VAL A 30 -13.62 11.63 -19.20
C VAL A 30 -13.90 12.00 -20.66
N PRO A 31 -15.03 11.58 -21.24
CA PRO A 31 -15.39 12.04 -22.57
C PRO A 31 -15.61 13.55 -22.52
N GLY A 32 -14.87 14.29 -23.35
CA GLY A 32 -15.00 15.74 -23.43
C GLY A 32 -16.44 16.13 -23.74
N LEU A 33 -16.96 17.11 -23.00
CA LEU A 33 -18.31 17.63 -23.19
C LEU A 33 -18.44 18.13 -24.64
N ASN A 34 -19.25 17.43 -25.47
CA ASN A 34 -19.51 17.78 -26.87
C ASN A 34 -18.27 17.94 -27.77
N GLY A 35 -17.19 17.16 -27.56
CA GLY A 35 -16.03 17.16 -28.46
C GLY A 35 -15.19 18.45 -28.46
N ILE A 36 -15.49 19.41 -27.56
CA ILE A 36 -14.71 20.63 -27.37
C ILE A 36 -13.96 20.51 -26.05
N GLY A 37 -12.72 20.05 -26.15
CA GLY A 37 -11.81 19.82 -25.02
C GLY A 37 -11.10 18.48 -25.18
N SER A 38 -9.78 18.48 -24.98
CA SER A 38 -8.99 17.26 -24.96
C SER A 38 -9.55 16.34 -23.88
N GLY A 39 -10.28 15.29 -24.29
CA GLY A 39 -10.65 14.20 -23.40
C GLY A 39 -9.38 13.64 -22.78
N GLY A 40 -9.14 13.99 -21.51
CA GLY A 40 -7.94 13.63 -20.80
C GLY A 40 -8.11 12.27 -20.16
N THR A 41 -7.13 11.39 -20.34
CA THR A 41 -6.98 10.20 -19.49
C THR A 41 -6.55 10.68 -18.10
N HIS A 42 -7.42 10.57 -17.11
CA HIS A 42 -7.08 10.95 -15.74
C HIS A 42 -6.67 9.70 -14.94
N PHE A 43 -5.52 9.81 -14.27
CA PHE A 43 -5.01 8.79 -13.35
C PHE A 43 -5.29 9.22 -11.92
N LEU A 44 -6.01 8.37 -11.19
CA LEU A 44 -6.13 8.42 -9.73
C LEU A 44 -4.91 7.72 -9.14
N GLU A 45 -4.05 8.52 -8.54
CA GLU A 45 -2.85 8.06 -7.85
C GLU A 45 -3.09 8.15 -6.34
N ALA A 46 -2.56 7.19 -5.57
CA ALA A 46 -2.59 7.24 -4.10
C ALA A 46 -1.97 8.52 -3.54
N THR A 47 -1.00 9.09 -4.27
CA THR A 47 -0.24 10.29 -3.91
C THR A 47 -1.06 11.57 -3.91
N LYS A 48 -2.14 11.63 -4.69
CA LYS A 48 -2.98 12.84 -4.82
C LYS A 48 -4.02 12.97 -3.73
N PHE A 49 -4.25 11.92 -2.95
CA PHE A 49 -5.24 11.90 -1.88
C PHE A 49 -4.56 11.64 -0.53
N TYR A 50 -4.40 12.68 0.29
CA TYR A 50 -3.65 12.61 1.54
C TYR A 50 -4.05 11.44 2.47
N PRO A 51 -5.35 11.15 2.72
CA PRO A 51 -5.74 10.00 3.52
C PRO A 51 -5.24 8.67 2.94
N LEU A 52 -5.32 8.52 1.62
CA LEU A 52 -4.96 7.28 0.92
C LEU A 52 -3.44 7.09 0.89
N LEU A 53 -2.68 8.19 0.73
CA LEU A 53 -1.23 8.22 0.87
C LEU A 53 -0.78 7.77 2.26
N ILE A 54 -1.44 8.23 3.32
CA ILE A 54 -1.11 7.86 4.70
C ILE A 54 -1.35 6.36 4.92
N VAL A 55 -2.49 5.83 4.47
CA VAL A 55 -2.81 4.41 4.60
C VAL A 55 -1.81 3.55 3.81
N ALA A 56 -1.50 3.92 2.56
CA ALA A 56 -0.49 3.25 1.75
C ALA A 56 0.91 3.26 2.42
N ALA A 57 1.26 4.36 3.08
CA ALA A 57 2.52 4.47 3.82
C ALA A 57 2.54 3.55 5.03
N ILE A 58 1.44 3.47 5.79
CA ILE A 58 1.31 2.57 6.93
C ILE A 58 1.39 1.10 6.48
N MET A 59 0.70 0.73 5.40
CA MET A 59 0.74 -0.61 4.81
C MET A 59 2.16 -1.02 4.40
N THR A 60 2.97 -0.06 3.95
CA THR A 60 4.35 -0.31 3.49
C THR A 60 5.34 -0.37 4.66
N LEU A 61 5.22 0.55 5.63
CA LEU A 61 6.18 0.73 6.72
C LEU A 61 5.99 -0.26 7.86
N LEU A 62 4.75 -0.62 8.22
CA LEU A 62 4.49 -1.58 9.30
C LEU A 62 5.19 -2.94 9.09
N PRO A 63 5.02 -3.62 7.93
CA PRO A 63 5.70 -4.88 7.69
C PRO A 63 7.22 -4.71 7.58
N LEU A 64 7.72 -3.58 7.08
CA LEU A 64 9.15 -3.28 7.03
C LEU A 64 9.77 -3.19 8.44
N ILE A 65 9.13 -2.44 9.34
CA ILE A 65 9.57 -2.30 10.73
C ILE A 65 9.44 -3.64 11.47
N ALA A 66 8.38 -4.41 11.17
CA ALA A 66 8.16 -5.72 11.78
C ALA A 66 9.28 -6.75 11.44
N ILE A 67 10.03 -6.57 10.34
CA ILE A 67 11.21 -7.40 10.04
C ILE A 67 12.31 -7.20 11.07
N PHE A 68 12.56 -5.94 11.46
CA PHE A 68 13.61 -5.60 12.45
C PHE A 68 13.22 -6.00 13.88
N LEU A 69 11.91 -6.14 14.18
CA LEU A 69 11.41 -6.60 15.48
C LEU A 69 11.46 -8.13 15.67
N PHE A 70 12.34 -8.84 14.93
CA PHE A 70 12.45 -10.30 14.98
C PHE A 70 12.70 -10.87 16.38
N LYS A 71 13.28 -10.10 17.31
CA LYS A 71 13.50 -10.54 18.70
C LYS A 71 12.20 -10.62 19.51
N GLU A 72 11.21 -9.78 19.19
CA GLU A 72 9.95 -9.66 19.94
C GLU A 72 8.75 -10.22 19.16
N ARG A 73 8.51 -11.52 19.30
CA ARG A 73 7.50 -12.23 18.51
C ARG A 73 6.07 -11.71 18.68
N LYS A 74 5.71 -11.28 19.90
CA LYS A 74 4.40 -10.72 20.19
C LYS A 74 4.18 -9.41 19.43
N LYS A 75 5.16 -8.51 19.44
CA LYS A 75 5.10 -7.23 18.71
C LYS A 75 5.11 -7.46 17.20
N GLN A 76 5.94 -8.37 16.69
CA GLN A 76 5.98 -8.71 15.27
C GLN A 76 4.62 -9.20 14.77
N LYS A 77 3.93 -10.07 15.53
CA LYS A 77 2.57 -10.54 15.19
C LYS A 77 1.56 -9.39 15.24
N ALA A 78 1.60 -8.55 16.28
CA ALA A 78 0.68 -7.42 16.41
C ALA A 78 0.83 -6.42 15.25
N MET A 79 2.06 -6.11 14.82
CA MET A 79 2.33 -5.23 13.68
C MET A 79 1.87 -5.85 12.35
N ALA A 80 2.04 -7.16 12.17
CA ALA A 80 1.52 -7.86 11.00
C ALA A 80 -0.02 -7.81 10.94
N ILE A 81 -0.70 -7.99 12.08
CA ILE A 81 -2.16 -7.87 12.17
C ILE A 81 -2.60 -6.42 11.87
N ALA A 82 -1.90 -5.43 12.43
CA ALA A 82 -2.18 -4.02 12.15
C ALA A 82 -2.01 -3.69 10.66
N ALA A 83 -1.00 -4.26 9.99
CA ALA A 83 -0.81 -4.11 8.55
C ALA A 83 -1.98 -4.71 7.75
N ILE A 84 -2.51 -5.87 8.17
CA ILE A 84 -3.69 -6.48 7.54
C ILE A 84 -4.92 -5.56 7.65
N PHE A 85 -5.16 -4.97 8.83
CA PHE A 85 -6.24 -4.01 9.00
C PHE A 85 -6.05 -2.76 8.13
N ALA A 86 -4.82 -2.26 7.99
CA ALA A 86 -4.52 -1.15 7.09
C ALA A 86 -4.84 -1.51 5.63
N CYS A 87 -4.50 -2.72 5.19
CA CYS A 87 -4.88 -3.21 3.86
C CYS A 87 -6.40 -3.26 3.68
N MET A 88 -7.15 -3.72 4.68
CA MET A 88 -8.62 -3.76 4.61
C MET A 88 -9.22 -2.36 4.55
N SER A 89 -8.63 -1.36 5.21
CA SER A 89 -9.10 0.03 5.16
C SER A 89 -8.80 0.76 3.85
N PHE A 90 -7.87 0.23 3.06
CA PHE A 90 -7.47 0.81 1.77
C PHE A 90 -8.41 0.41 0.62
N ILE A 91 -9.09 -0.73 0.76
CA ILE A 91 -10.09 -1.25 -0.19
C ILE A 91 -11.44 -0.57 0.07
#